data_AF-A0A0F9R992-F1
#
_entry.id   AF-A0A0F9R992-F1
#
_cell.length_a   1.000
_cell.length_b   1.000
_cell.length_c   1.000
_cell.angle_alpha   90.00
_cell.angle_beta   90.00
_cell.angle_gamma   90.00
#
_symmetry.space_group_name_H-M   'P 1'
#
loop_
_entity.id
_entity.type
_entity.pdbx_description
1 polymer ?
#
loop_
_entity_poly.entity_id
_entity_poly.type
_entity_poly.pdbx_seq_one_letter_code
_entity_poly.pdbx_strand_id
1 'polypeptide(L)'
;MLGVIATRQRGRAARIPRSQVLAAKKITYRAEARGLYRIFNTAEYRFYRSNSAPPVEGDSPFATNATLPHEPADAYADGTWYLSISYFNGIYDSGFLPLGPMGETYVRLDLVAGVETGSPPAGPLRWHIEPRASGVVRVVGIYAQSGPLRASQWALAYTIDGSTPPADTPDVTQAIAAADLDYLVYQLPAQSAGITVKVRLQTRRNDGGWVYSESSEVLTIAVDATGPTAPRGIGG
;
A
#
# COMPACT_ATOMS: atom_id res chain seq x y z
N MET A 1 79.50 61.25 31.88
CA MET A 1 80.48 62.09 31.17
C MET A 1 80.52 61.61 29.73
N LEU A 2 80.26 62.51 28.77
CA LEU A 2 80.42 62.46 27.30
C LEU A 2 80.53 61.07 26.59
N GLY A 3 79.84 60.79 25.49
CA GLY A 3 79.26 61.74 24.55
C GLY A 3 78.45 61.08 23.42
N VAL A 4 77.74 61.99 22.76
CA VAL A 4 76.94 61.88 21.55
C VAL A 4 77.84 61.55 20.34
N ILE A 5 77.33 60.78 19.36
CA ILE A 5 77.31 61.13 17.92
C ILE A 5 76.45 60.11 17.17
N ALA A 6 75.28 60.59 16.73
CA ALA A 6 74.49 60.05 15.63
C ALA A 6 75.25 60.25 14.31
N THR A 7 75.21 59.32 13.36
CA THR A 7 74.44 59.37 12.09
C THR A 7 74.89 58.14 11.28
N ARG A 8 74.14 57.53 10.36
CA ARG A 8 73.13 58.03 9.43
C ARG A 8 72.31 56.84 8.91
N GLN A 9 70.99 57.03 8.87
CA GLN A 9 70.06 56.18 8.12
C GLN A 9 70.40 56.17 6.63
N ARG A 10 70.23 55.01 5.99
CA ARG A 10 69.56 54.92 4.68
C ARG A 10 68.59 53.74 4.71
N GLY A 11 67.31 54.07 4.55
CA GLY A 11 66.22 53.13 4.63
C GLY A 11 66.22 52.11 3.50
N ARG A 12 65.74 50.92 3.85
CA ARG A 12 65.08 50.01 2.92
C ARG A 12 63.72 49.70 3.51
N ALA A 13 62.72 49.78 2.64
CA ALA A 13 61.29 49.68 2.90
C ALA A 13 60.92 48.62 3.95
N ALA A 14 59.98 49.00 4.82
CA ALA A 14 59.41 48.16 5.85
C ALA A 14 58.97 46.81 5.26
N ARG A 15 59.67 45.76 5.67
CA ARG A 15 59.28 44.38 5.41
C ARG A 15 58.04 44.11 6.27
N ILE A 16 56.85 44.19 5.66
CA ILE A 16 55.62 43.71 6.30
C ILE A 16 55.90 42.26 6.73
N PRO A 17 55.80 41.93 8.03
CA PRO A 17 56.08 40.58 8.49
C PRO A 17 55.09 39.61 7.81
N ARG A 18 55.62 38.47 7.34
CA ARG A 18 54.87 37.37 6.69
C ARG A 18 53.67 36.86 7.51
N SER A 19 53.56 37.24 8.78
CA SER A 19 52.43 36.93 9.65
C SER A 19 51.11 37.61 9.28
N GLN A 20 51.08 38.52 8.28
CA GLN A 20 49.84 39.19 7.84
C GLN A 20 49.37 38.87 6.40
N VAL A 21 49.97 37.89 5.70
CA VAL A 21 49.60 37.57 4.29
C VAL A 21 48.78 36.28 4.14
N LEU A 22 48.46 35.57 5.22
CA LEU A 22 47.52 34.45 5.16
C LEU A 22 46.32 34.77 6.03
N ALA A 23 45.45 35.66 5.52
CA ALA A 23 44.03 35.53 5.79
C ALA A 23 43.68 34.09 5.43
N ALA A 24 43.54 33.24 6.45
CA ALA A 24 43.04 31.90 6.29
C ALA A 24 41.64 32.05 5.73
N LYS A 25 41.54 32.03 4.39
CA LYS A 25 40.30 31.78 3.68
C LYS A 25 39.87 30.44 4.25
N LYS A 26 38.91 30.47 5.16
CA LYS A 26 38.25 29.28 5.69
C LYS A 26 37.57 28.68 4.47
N ILE A 27 38.28 27.82 3.76
CA ILE A 27 37.71 26.99 2.72
C ILE A 27 36.81 26.05 3.50
N THR A 28 35.55 26.44 3.63
CA THR A 28 34.52 25.54 4.11
C THR A 28 34.36 24.52 3.01
N TYR A 29 35.12 23.42 3.11
CA TYR A 29 34.75 22.20 2.44
C TYR A 29 33.42 21.78 3.06
N ARG A 30 32.30 22.13 2.41
CA ARG A 30 31.13 21.28 2.51
C ARG A 30 31.57 19.99 1.82
N ALA A 31 32.00 19.02 2.61
CA ALA A 31 32.02 17.65 2.12
C ALA A 31 30.58 17.36 1.71
N GLU A 32 30.30 17.40 0.41
CA GLU A 32 29.10 16.76 -0.10
C GLU A 32 29.21 15.30 0.33
N ALA A 33 28.40 14.91 1.32
CA ALA A 33 28.28 13.51 1.74
C ALA A 33 27.62 12.64 0.67
N ARG A 34 27.34 13.19 -0.53
CA ARG A 34 26.93 12.45 -1.71
C ARG A 34 28.14 11.67 -2.24
N GLY A 35 28.31 10.45 -1.72
CA GLY A 35 29.41 9.54 -2.08
C GLY A 35 30.21 9.01 -0.90
N LEU A 36 29.98 9.48 0.33
CA LEU A 36 30.63 8.94 1.54
C LEU A 36 29.91 7.72 2.14
N TYR A 37 28.67 7.46 1.74
CA TYR A 37 28.05 6.17 1.95
C TYR A 37 28.59 5.22 0.89
N ARG A 38 29.65 4.49 1.22
CA ARG A 38 29.91 3.22 0.53
C ARG A 38 28.61 2.42 0.63
N ILE A 39 28.11 1.94 -0.49
CA ILE A 39 27.03 0.95 -0.50
C ILE A 39 27.52 -0.19 0.39
N PHE A 40 26.90 -0.37 1.56
CA PHE A 40 27.42 -1.28 2.59
C PHE A 40 27.08 -2.75 2.28
N ASN A 41 26.12 -3.00 1.39
CA ASN A 41 25.63 -4.32 1.02
C ASN A 41 25.38 -4.42 -0.51
N THR A 42 25.43 -5.63 -1.06
CA THR A 42 25.13 -5.85 -2.49
C THR A 42 23.65 -5.58 -2.79
N ALA A 43 23.35 -5.01 -3.96
CA ALA A 43 21.97 -4.86 -4.41
C ALA A 43 21.33 -6.23 -4.69
N GLU A 44 20.08 -6.40 -4.30
CA GLU A 44 19.37 -7.67 -4.38
C GLU A 44 17.85 -7.48 -4.52
N TYR A 45 17.21 -8.47 -5.11
CA TYR A 45 15.78 -8.71 -5.02
C TYR A 45 15.51 -9.56 -3.79
N ARG A 46 14.50 -9.18 -3.03
CA ARG A 46 14.04 -9.90 -1.84
C ARG A 46 12.66 -10.45 -2.11
N PHE A 47 12.49 -11.74 -1.91
CA PHE A 47 11.23 -12.43 -2.12
C PHE A 47 10.64 -12.82 -0.78
N TYR A 48 9.36 -12.54 -0.62
CA TYR A 48 8.59 -12.80 0.59
C TYR A 48 7.44 -13.73 0.22
N ARG A 49 7.13 -14.67 1.10
CA ARG A 49 5.98 -15.54 0.93
C ARG A 49 5.33 -15.84 2.27
N SER A 50 4.03 -16.05 2.26
CA SER A 50 3.27 -16.49 3.41
C SER A 50 2.08 -17.34 2.95
N ASN A 51 1.69 -18.31 3.75
CA ASN A 51 0.53 -19.17 3.49
C ASN A 51 -0.67 -18.85 4.41
N SER A 52 -0.62 -17.72 5.12
CA SER A 52 -1.66 -17.34 6.10
C SER A 52 -2.26 -15.95 5.84
N ALA A 53 -1.46 -15.02 5.32
CA ALA A 53 -1.85 -13.65 5.01
C ALA A 53 -0.81 -13.01 4.08
N PRO A 54 -1.13 -11.89 3.40
CA PRO A 54 -0.13 -11.10 2.69
C PRO A 54 1.10 -10.77 3.56
N PRO A 55 2.34 -10.86 3.03
CA PRO A 55 3.52 -10.37 3.73
C PRO A 55 3.39 -8.89 4.11
N VAL A 56 4.08 -8.48 5.17
CA VAL A 56 4.17 -7.08 5.61
C VAL A 56 5.60 -6.58 5.55
N GLU A 57 5.79 -5.27 5.35
CA GLU A 57 7.12 -4.68 5.33
C GLU A 57 7.83 -4.91 6.67
N GLY A 58 9.04 -5.48 6.60
CA GLY A 58 9.81 -5.90 7.78
C GLY A 58 9.81 -7.41 8.03
N ASP A 59 8.97 -8.18 7.32
CA ASP A 59 9.10 -9.64 7.28
C ASP A 59 10.49 -10.07 6.80
N SER A 60 10.93 -11.26 7.18
CA SER A 60 12.18 -11.81 6.66
C SER A 60 11.97 -12.39 5.25
N PRO A 61 12.83 -12.07 4.26
CA PRO A 61 12.71 -12.66 2.94
C PRO A 61 13.00 -14.17 3.01
N PHE A 62 12.21 -14.97 2.29
CA PHE A 62 12.47 -16.41 2.19
C PHE A 62 13.59 -16.70 1.18
N ALA A 63 13.78 -15.81 0.20
CA ALA A 63 14.84 -15.89 -0.77
C ALA A 63 15.36 -14.49 -1.11
N THR A 64 16.63 -14.42 -1.50
CA THR A 64 17.26 -13.22 -2.04
C THR A 64 18.06 -13.60 -3.28
N ASN A 65 18.10 -12.71 -4.27
CA ASN A 65 18.95 -12.92 -5.44
C ASN A 65 19.42 -11.59 -6.05
N ALA A 66 20.62 -11.56 -6.60
CA ALA A 66 21.17 -10.34 -7.22
C ALA A 66 20.51 -9.99 -8.56
N THR A 67 19.87 -10.95 -9.24
CA THR A 67 19.35 -10.80 -10.60
C THR A 67 17.98 -11.46 -10.80
N LEU A 68 17.28 -11.07 -11.86
CA LEU A 68 16.07 -11.73 -12.35
C LEU A 68 16.30 -12.22 -13.80
N PRO A 69 15.64 -13.31 -14.24
CA PRO A 69 14.74 -14.17 -13.48
C PRO A 69 15.48 -15.02 -12.43
N HIS A 70 14.78 -15.39 -11.36
CA HIS A 70 15.26 -16.25 -10.29
C HIS A 70 14.21 -17.32 -9.99
N GLU A 71 14.65 -18.55 -9.80
CA GLU A 71 13.81 -19.69 -9.43
C GLU A 71 14.21 -20.15 -8.02
N PRO A 72 13.43 -19.81 -6.98
CA PRO A 72 13.72 -20.26 -5.63
C PRO A 72 13.66 -21.79 -5.54
N ALA A 73 14.56 -22.39 -4.74
CA ALA A 73 14.67 -23.85 -4.64
C ALA A 73 13.49 -24.52 -3.91
N ASP A 74 12.68 -23.76 -3.17
CA ASP A 74 11.60 -24.30 -2.36
C ASP A 74 10.29 -24.44 -3.15
N ALA A 75 9.85 -25.67 -3.35
CA ALA A 75 8.53 -25.96 -3.90
C ALA A 75 7.42 -25.44 -2.98
N TYR A 76 6.33 -24.95 -3.58
CA TYR A 76 5.12 -24.61 -2.86
C TYR A 76 4.27 -25.86 -2.61
N ALA A 77 3.75 -26.00 -1.40
CA ALA A 77 2.72 -27.00 -1.12
C ALA A 77 1.35 -26.52 -1.63
N ASP A 78 0.39 -27.44 -1.74
CA ASP A 78 -1.00 -27.10 -2.01
C ASP A 78 -1.55 -26.12 -0.95
N GLY A 79 -2.40 -25.19 -1.40
CA GLY A 79 -2.99 -24.15 -0.58
C GLY A 79 -2.83 -22.75 -1.17
N THR A 80 -3.22 -21.75 -0.37
CA THR A 80 -3.11 -20.34 -0.73
C THR A 80 -1.78 -19.77 -0.27
N TRP A 81 -1.09 -19.10 -1.19
CA TRP A 81 0.16 -18.40 -0.95
C TRP A 81 0.05 -16.94 -1.37
N TYR A 82 0.71 -16.08 -0.63
CA TYR A 82 0.85 -14.67 -0.90
C TYR A 82 2.32 -14.35 -1.13
N LEU A 83 2.65 -13.73 -2.25
CA LEU A 83 4.03 -13.42 -2.63
C LEU A 83 4.20 -11.91 -2.77
N SER A 84 5.24 -11.37 -2.14
CA SER A 84 5.66 -9.98 -2.28
C SER A 84 7.13 -9.93 -2.71
N ILE A 85 7.52 -8.85 -3.36
CA ILE A 85 8.90 -8.62 -3.81
C ILE A 85 9.29 -7.20 -3.44
N SER A 86 10.51 -7.03 -2.95
CA SER A 86 11.15 -5.72 -2.87
C SER A 86 12.52 -5.70 -3.55
N TYR A 87 12.98 -4.50 -3.90
CA TYR A 87 14.33 -4.25 -4.39
C TYR A 87 15.12 -3.48 -3.35
N PHE A 88 16.25 -4.06 -2.95
CA PHE A 88 17.20 -3.43 -2.04
C PHE A 88 18.44 -3.00 -2.82
N ASN A 89 18.80 -1.72 -2.74
CA ASN A 89 19.96 -1.18 -3.47
C ASN A 89 21.28 -1.21 -2.68
N GLY A 90 21.31 -1.92 -1.54
CA GLY A 90 22.44 -1.93 -0.62
C GLY A 90 22.35 -0.92 0.53
N ILE A 91 21.37 0.00 0.48
CA ILE A 91 21.12 1.03 1.52
C ILE A 91 19.63 1.14 1.84
N TYR A 92 18.79 1.28 0.81
CA TYR A 92 17.35 1.47 0.91
C TYR A 92 16.62 0.28 0.30
N ASP A 93 15.52 -0.08 0.96
CA ASP A 93 14.52 -0.99 0.43
C ASP A 93 13.47 -0.16 -0.33
N SER A 94 12.99 -0.65 -1.47
CA SER A 94 11.94 0.01 -2.25
C SER A 94 10.58 -0.01 -1.56
N GLY A 95 10.43 -0.82 -0.50
CA GLY A 95 9.12 -1.32 -0.10
C GLY A 95 8.63 -2.36 -1.10
N PHE A 96 7.44 -2.90 -0.86
CA PHE A 96 6.89 -3.92 -1.75
C PHE A 96 6.42 -3.34 -3.08
N LEU A 97 6.77 -4.05 -4.16
CA LEU A 97 6.35 -3.71 -5.52
C LEU A 97 4.85 -3.97 -5.70
N PRO A 98 4.15 -3.16 -6.52
CA PRO A 98 2.77 -3.44 -6.90
C PRO A 98 2.73 -4.64 -7.86
N LEU A 99 2.35 -5.80 -7.35
CA LEU A 99 2.29 -7.07 -8.09
C LEU A 99 0.86 -7.49 -8.43
N GLY A 100 -0.09 -7.13 -7.57
CA GLY A 100 -1.49 -7.52 -7.72
C GLY A 100 -2.19 -6.74 -8.83
N PRO A 101 -3.34 -7.25 -9.29
CA PRO A 101 -4.08 -6.67 -10.40
C PRO A 101 -4.51 -5.21 -10.15
N MET A 102 -4.68 -4.78 -8.90
CA MET A 102 -5.07 -3.44 -8.47
C MET A 102 -3.95 -2.63 -7.81
N GLY A 103 -2.71 -3.06 -8.01
CA GLY A 103 -1.55 -2.43 -7.36
C GLY A 103 -1.35 -2.89 -5.92
N GLU A 104 -1.96 -4.00 -5.51
CA GLU A 104 -1.60 -4.67 -4.28
C GLU A 104 -0.11 -4.99 -4.27
N THR A 105 0.48 -4.91 -3.09
CA THR A 105 1.91 -5.19 -2.86
C THR A 105 2.26 -6.68 -2.84
N TYR A 106 1.30 -7.52 -3.23
CA TYR A 106 1.42 -8.96 -3.28
C TYR A 106 0.65 -9.53 -4.47
N VAL A 107 0.99 -10.76 -4.86
CA VAL A 107 0.16 -11.61 -5.70
C VAL A 107 -0.28 -12.83 -4.89
N ARG A 108 -1.53 -13.25 -5.07
CA ARG A 108 -2.06 -14.48 -4.48
C ARG A 108 -1.97 -15.62 -5.50
N LEU A 109 -1.42 -16.74 -5.05
CA LEU A 109 -1.39 -18.00 -5.78
C LEU A 109 -2.20 -19.04 -5.01
N ASP A 110 -3.15 -19.68 -5.68
CA ASP A 110 -3.86 -20.85 -5.15
C ASP A 110 -3.33 -22.08 -5.88
N LEU A 111 -2.79 -23.05 -5.14
CA LEU A 111 -2.14 -24.24 -5.69
C LEU A 111 -2.89 -25.51 -5.28
N VAL A 112 -3.16 -26.37 -6.26
CA VAL A 112 -3.75 -27.70 -6.05
C VAL A 112 -3.01 -28.70 -6.93
N ALA A 113 -2.54 -29.80 -6.32
CA ALA A 113 -1.68 -30.80 -6.95
C ALA A 113 -0.46 -30.18 -7.67
N GLY A 114 0.13 -29.13 -7.08
CA GLY A 114 1.27 -28.42 -7.67
C GLY A 114 0.98 -27.57 -8.90
N VAL A 115 -0.30 -27.30 -9.21
CA VAL A 115 -0.72 -26.45 -10.33
C VAL A 115 -1.46 -25.23 -9.80
N GLU A 116 -1.18 -24.05 -10.36
CA GLU A 116 -1.95 -22.83 -10.09
C GLU A 116 -3.37 -22.98 -10.62
N THR A 117 -4.36 -22.85 -9.74
CA THR A 117 -5.78 -23.02 -10.09
C THR A 117 -6.40 -21.79 -10.76
N GLY A 118 -5.57 -20.80 -11.12
CA GLY A 118 -5.94 -19.53 -11.73
C GLY A 118 -6.10 -18.41 -10.70
N SER A 119 -5.62 -17.22 -11.05
CA SER A 119 -5.66 -16.07 -10.16
C SER A 119 -7.10 -15.54 -9.99
N PRO A 120 -7.50 -15.16 -8.76
CA PRO A 120 -8.83 -14.61 -8.50
C PRO A 120 -9.01 -13.23 -9.18
N PRO A 121 -10.26 -12.80 -9.43
CA PRO A 121 -10.50 -11.43 -9.87
C PRO A 121 -10.16 -10.42 -8.76
N ALA A 122 -9.95 -9.16 -9.15
CA ALA A 122 -9.73 -8.08 -8.21
C ALA A 122 -10.97 -7.85 -7.32
N GLY A 123 -10.75 -7.57 -6.03
CA GLY A 123 -11.83 -7.18 -5.12
C GLY A 123 -12.37 -5.77 -5.40
N PRO A 124 -13.32 -5.29 -4.57
CA PRO A 124 -13.72 -3.90 -4.60
C PRO A 124 -12.52 -2.99 -4.27
N LEU A 125 -12.17 -2.08 -5.17
CA LEU A 125 -11.08 -1.12 -4.99
C LEU A 125 -11.32 -0.23 -3.76
N ARG A 126 -12.56 0.23 -3.63
CA ARG A 126 -13.06 0.96 -2.46
C ARG A 126 -14.54 0.71 -2.37
N TRP A 127 -15.05 0.60 -1.15
CA TRP A 127 -16.47 0.52 -0.91
C TRP A 127 -16.82 1.00 0.49
N HIS A 128 -18.08 1.30 0.70
CA HIS A 128 -18.61 1.73 2.00
C HIS A 128 -20.10 1.44 2.09
N ILE A 129 -20.63 1.55 3.30
CA ILE A 129 -22.07 1.47 3.58
C ILE A 129 -22.57 2.77 4.19
N GLU A 130 -23.77 3.18 3.81
CA GLU A 130 -24.39 4.43 4.26
C GLU A 130 -25.79 4.14 4.82
N PRO A 131 -26.13 4.65 6.01
CA PRO A 131 -27.50 4.58 6.49
C PRO A 131 -28.36 5.56 5.68
N ARG A 132 -29.60 5.17 5.38
CA ARG A 132 -30.61 5.99 4.71
C ARG A 132 -31.87 6.02 5.57
N ALA A 133 -32.73 6.99 5.31
CA ALA A 133 -34.02 7.09 5.96
C ALA A 133 -34.85 5.80 5.77
N SER A 134 -35.80 5.58 6.68
CA SER A 134 -36.68 4.40 6.67
C SER A 134 -35.93 3.07 6.87
N GLY A 135 -34.77 3.11 7.54
CA GLY A 135 -34.03 1.91 7.91
C GLY A 135 -33.32 1.21 6.75
N VAL A 136 -33.13 1.88 5.61
CA VAL A 136 -32.43 1.32 4.45
C VAL A 136 -30.92 1.51 4.64
N VAL A 137 -30.12 0.51 4.27
CA VAL A 137 -28.66 0.62 4.18
C VAL A 137 -28.26 0.57 2.71
N ARG A 138 -27.56 1.59 2.24
CA ARG A 138 -27.00 1.65 0.89
C ARG A 138 -25.59 1.11 0.90
N VAL A 139 -25.28 0.21 -0.01
CA VAL A 139 -23.93 -0.30 -0.26
C VAL A 139 -23.42 0.31 -1.55
N VAL A 140 -22.24 0.93 -1.48
CA VAL A 140 -21.60 1.59 -2.61
C VAL A 140 -20.21 1.00 -2.80
N GLY A 141 -19.90 0.52 -3.99
CA GLY A 141 -18.61 -0.09 -4.33
C GLY A 141 -18.06 0.40 -5.65
N ILE A 142 -16.73 0.41 -5.77
CA ILE A 142 -15.98 0.72 -6.99
C ILE A 142 -15.17 -0.50 -7.36
N TYR A 143 -15.29 -0.93 -8.60
CA TYR A 143 -14.51 -2.02 -9.16
C TYR A 143 -13.77 -1.51 -10.38
N ALA A 144 -12.47 -1.79 -10.45
CA ALA A 144 -11.67 -1.58 -11.63
C ALA A 144 -10.93 -2.88 -11.94
N GLN A 145 -10.94 -3.32 -13.19
CA GLN A 145 -10.04 -4.36 -13.73
C GLN A 145 -10.42 -4.54 -15.20
N SER A 146 -9.42 -4.77 -16.05
CA SER A 146 -9.62 -5.11 -17.45
C SER A 146 -9.05 -6.49 -17.77
N GLY A 147 -9.38 -7.00 -18.96
CA GLY A 147 -8.83 -8.26 -19.46
C GLY A 147 -9.53 -9.53 -18.95
N PRO A 148 -8.97 -10.72 -19.23
CA PRO A 148 -9.63 -12.00 -19.00
C PRO A 148 -9.74 -12.38 -17.51
N LEU A 149 -8.99 -11.70 -16.63
CA LEU A 149 -9.03 -11.91 -15.18
C LEU A 149 -10.15 -11.13 -14.47
N ARG A 150 -10.91 -10.32 -15.21
CA ARG A 150 -11.97 -9.48 -14.67
C ARG A 150 -13.15 -10.30 -14.13
N ALA A 151 -13.65 -9.89 -12.95
CA ALA A 151 -14.94 -10.31 -12.43
C ALA A 151 -16.10 -9.93 -13.36
N SER A 152 -17.13 -10.77 -13.37
CA SER A 152 -18.38 -10.53 -14.09
C SER A 152 -19.52 -10.08 -13.16
N GLN A 153 -19.38 -10.28 -11.85
CA GLN A 153 -20.42 -9.97 -10.88
C GLN A 153 -19.88 -9.38 -9.58
N TRP A 154 -20.63 -8.45 -9.02
CA TRP A 154 -20.64 -8.11 -7.59
C TRP A 154 -21.31 -9.23 -6.81
N ALA A 155 -20.75 -9.58 -5.65
CA ALA A 155 -21.23 -10.60 -4.74
C ALA A 155 -21.31 -10.02 -3.33
N LEU A 156 -22.52 -9.84 -2.82
CA LEU A 156 -22.79 -9.21 -1.54
C LEU A 156 -23.38 -10.23 -0.58
N ALA A 157 -22.84 -10.29 0.64
CA ALA A 157 -23.40 -11.04 1.76
C ALA A 157 -23.65 -10.09 2.93
N TYR A 158 -24.75 -10.27 3.66
CA TYR A 158 -25.09 -9.43 4.80
C TYR A 158 -25.81 -10.19 5.91
N THR A 159 -25.69 -9.69 7.13
CA THR A 159 -26.38 -10.21 8.32
C THR A 159 -27.03 -9.05 9.06
N ILE A 160 -28.12 -9.35 9.76
CA ILE A 160 -28.91 -8.38 10.54
C ILE A 160 -28.94 -8.72 12.03
N ASP A 161 -28.34 -9.85 12.42
CA ASP A 161 -28.21 -10.31 13.80
C ASP A 161 -26.84 -9.94 14.41
N GLY A 162 -26.01 -9.21 13.66
CA GLY A 162 -24.65 -8.83 14.05
C GLY A 162 -23.60 -9.95 13.89
N SER A 163 -23.97 -11.13 13.37
CA SER A 163 -23.00 -12.18 13.03
C SER A 163 -22.14 -11.79 11.83
N THR A 164 -20.97 -12.41 11.64
CA THR A 164 -20.12 -12.11 10.48
C THR A 164 -20.69 -12.75 9.22
N PRO A 165 -20.97 -11.99 8.14
CA PRO A 165 -21.43 -12.57 6.88
C PRO A 165 -20.42 -13.59 6.32
N PRO A 166 -20.88 -14.72 5.77
CA PRO A 166 -19.98 -15.74 5.20
C PRO A 166 -19.22 -15.20 3.98
N ALA A 167 -18.03 -15.75 3.73
CA ALA A 167 -17.32 -15.52 2.47
C ALA A 167 -17.94 -16.39 1.37
N ASP A 168 -17.83 -15.95 0.12
CA ASP A 168 -18.08 -16.77 -1.07
C ASP A 168 -19.51 -17.34 -1.18
N THR A 169 -20.42 -16.83 -0.34
CA THR A 169 -21.81 -17.27 -0.22
C THR A 169 -22.72 -16.02 -0.26
N PRO A 170 -22.84 -15.36 -1.42
CA PRO A 170 -23.58 -14.10 -1.50
C PRO A 170 -25.09 -14.30 -1.38
N ASP A 171 -25.73 -13.41 -0.62
CA ASP A 171 -27.19 -13.25 -0.60
C ASP A 171 -27.69 -12.55 -1.87
N VAL A 172 -26.85 -11.66 -2.42
CA VAL A 172 -27.19 -10.80 -3.55
C VAL A 172 -26.04 -10.78 -4.55
N THR A 173 -26.39 -10.86 -5.84
CA THR A 173 -25.41 -10.76 -6.92
C THR A 173 -25.88 -9.77 -7.96
N GLN A 174 -24.97 -8.96 -8.50
CA GLN A 174 -25.27 -7.96 -9.53
C GLN A 174 -24.20 -8.00 -10.62
N ALA A 175 -24.59 -7.91 -11.90
CA ALA A 175 -23.64 -7.92 -13.00
C ALA A 175 -22.75 -6.66 -12.98
N ILE A 176 -21.47 -6.82 -13.30
CA ILE A 176 -20.52 -5.73 -13.54
C ILE A 176 -20.58 -5.39 -15.02
N ALA A 177 -21.24 -4.28 -15.36
CA ALA A 177 -21.63 -3.97 -16.74
C ALA A 177 -20.51 -3.32 -17.57
N ALA A 178 -19.68 -2.48 -16.94
CA ALA A 178 -18.68 -1.67 -17.65
C ALA A 178 -17.30 -2.35 -17.71
N ALA A 179 -16.70 -2.42 -18.90
CA ALA A 179 -15.53 -3.26 -19.17
C ALA A 179 -14.30 -3.01 -18.28
N ASP A 180 -14.05 -1.77 -17.85
CA ASP A 180 -12.84 -1.43 -17.10
C ASP A 180 -13.11 -0.90 -15.69
N LEU A 181 -14.18 -0.13 -15.51
CA LEU A 181 -14.56 0.53 -14.26
C LEU A 181 -16.07 0.47 -14.09
N ASP A 182 -16.53 -0.05 -12.96
CA ASP A 182 -17.95 -0.21 -12.66
C ASP A 182 -18.25 0.22 -11.21
N TYR A 183 -19.50 0.60 -10.99
CA TYR A 183 -19.98 1.08 -9.70
C TYR A 183 -21.17 0.24 -9.23
N LEU A 184 -21.06 -0.28 -8.01
CA LEU A 184 -22.21 -0.84 -7.31
C LEU A 184 -22.92 0.26 -6.53
N VAL A 185 -24.25 0.34 -6.71
CA VAL A 185 -25.14 1.04 -5.78
C VAL A 185 -26.30 0.09 -5.50
N TYR A 186 -26.27 -0.56 -4.33
CA TYR A 186 -27.31 -1.49 -3.91
C TYR A 186 -28.00 -1.00 -2.64
N GLN A 187 -29.30 -1.25 -2.51
CA GLN A 187 -30.06 -0.90 -1.31
C GLN A 187 -30.51 -2.19 -0.64
N LEU A 188 -30.06 -2.42 0.59
CA LEU A 188 -30.53 -3.53 1.39
C LEU A 188 -32.00 -3.31 1.78
N PRO A 189 -32.78 -4.39 1.99
CA PRO A 189 -34.13 -4.29 2.53
C PRO A 189 -34.15 -3.46 3.82
N ALA A 190 -35.22 -2.67 4.01
CA ALA A 190 -35.40 -1.85 5.19
C ALA A 190 -35.36 -2.69 6.47
N GLN A 191 -34.63 -2.20 7.47
CA GLN A 191 -34.46 -2.85 8.78
C GLN A 191 -35.09 -2.01 9.89
N SER A 192 -35.42 -2.66 10.99
CA SER A 192 -35.88 -1.98 12.21
C SER A 192 -34.78 -1.13 12.84
N ALA A 193 -35.16 -0.08 13.55
CA ALA A 193 -34.21 0.78 14.28
C ALA A 193 -33.39 -0.04 15.29
N GLY A 194 -32.09 0.28 15.41
CA GLY A 194 -31.16 -0.38 16.34
C GLY A 194 -30.62 -1.73 15.86
N ILE A 195 -31.06 -2.23 14.71
CA ILE A 195 -30.50 -3.44 14.10
C ILE A 195 -29.07 -3.17 13.66
N THR A 196 -28.16 -4.10 13.98
CA THR A 196 -26.78 -4.07 13.50
C THR A 196 -26.69 -4.85 12.19
N VAL A 197 -26.43 -4.12 11.11
CA VAL A 197 -26.19 -4.71 9.79
C VAL A 197 -24.69 -4.86 9.59
N LYS A 198 -24.25 -6.05 9.22
CA LYS A 198 -22.89 -6.30 8.74
C LYS A 198 -22.94 -6.70 7.28
N VAL A 199 -22.02 -6.19 6.49
CA VAL A 199 -21.94 -6.43 5.04
C VAL A 199 -20.53 -6.89 4.68
N ARG A 200 -20.44 -7.85 3.79
CA ARG A 200 -19.23 -8.23 3.05
C ARG A 200 -19.49 -8.03 1.57
N LEU A 201 -18.51 -7.44 0.87
CA LEU A 201 -18.60 -7.22 -0.56
C LEU A 201 -17.40 -7.87 -1.27
N GLN A 202 -17.68 -8.78 -2.20
CA GLN A 202 -16.68 -9.40 -3.06
C GLN A 202 -17.07 -9.17 -4.51
N THR A 203 -16.14 -9.47 -5.41
CA THR A 203 -16.45 -9.66 -6.83
C THR A 203 -16.24 -11.14 -7.17
N ARG A 204 -16.80 -11.59 -8.28
CA ARG A 204 -16.62 -12.96 -8.75
C ARG A 204 -16.62 -13.07 -10.27
N ARG A 205 -15.91 -14.07 -10.76
CA ARG A 205 -15.83 -14.48 -12.17
C ARG A 205 -16.32 -15.93 -12.29
N ASN A 206 -16.87 -16.31 -13.45
CA ASN A 206 -17.27 -17.68 -13.72
C ASN A 206 -16.35 -18.32 -14.76
N ASP A 207 -15.50 -19.25 -14.31
CA ASP A 207 -14.49 -19.94 -15.14
C ASP A 207 -14.84 -21.42 -15.33
N GLY A 208 -16.14 -21.77 -15.35
CA GLY A 208 -16.61 -23.16 -15.17
C GLY A 208 -16.89 -23.52 -13.70
N GLY A 209 -16.64 -22.56 -12.81
CA GLY A 209 -16.99 -22.49 -11.41
C GLY A 209 -16.87 -21.03 -10.94
N TRP A 210 -17.51 -20.68 -9.83
CA TRP A 210 -17.39 -19.33 -9.29
C TRP A 210 -16.06 -19.14 -8.57
N VAL A 211 -15.24 -18.22 -9.08
CA VAL A 211 -14.00 -17.77 -8.46
C VAL A 211 -14.24 -16.39 -7.86
N TYR A 212 -14.09 -16.27 -6.55
CA TYR A 212 -14.31 -15.03 -5.81
C TYR A 212 -13.00 -14.26 -5.66
N SER A 213 -13.10 -12.94 -5.61
CA SER A 213 -12.01 -12.09 -5.11
C SER A 213 -11.71 -12.44 -3.65
N GLU A 214 -10.55 -11.99 -3.15
CA GLU A 214 -10.31 -12.00 -1.72
C GLU A 214 -11.45 -11.32 -0.94
N SER A 215 -11.69 -11.82 0.27
CA SER A 215 -12.71 -11.28 1.15
C SER A 215 -12.36 -9.85 1.52
N SER A 216 -13.26 -8.90 1.23
CA SER A 216 -13.15 -7.56 1.76
C SER A 216 -13.23 -7.57 3.29
N GLU A 217 -12.82 -6.45 3.90
CA GLU A 217 -13.22 -6.10 5.26
C GLU A 217 -14.74 -6.28 5.43
N VAL A 218 -15.21 -6.54 6.65
CA VAL A 218 -16.66 -6.56 6.94
C VAL A 218 -17.04 -5.22 7.53
N LEU A 219 -17.87 -4.46 6.81
CA LEU A 219 -18.36 -3.17 7.30
C LEU A 219 -19.60 -3.38 8.16
N THR A 220 -19.67 -2.62 9.26
CA THR A 220 -20.75 -2.71 10.26
C THR A 220 -21.42 -1.37 10.41
N ILE A 221 -22.75 -1.36 10.49
CA ILE A 221 -23.53 -0.16 10.78
C ILE A 221 -24.76 -0.47 11.63
N ALA A 222 -25.08 0.43 12.56
CA ALA A 222 -26.36 0.40 13.26
C ALA A 222 -27.41 1.18 12.44
N VAL A 223 -28.57 0.58 12.25
CA VAL A 223 -29.67 1.19 11.48
C VAL A 223 -30.35 2.24 12.33
N ASP A 224 -30.41 3.46 11.80
CA ASP A 224 -31.26 4.51 12.34
C ASP A 224 -32.55 4.60 11.51
N ALA A 225 -33.70 4.42 12.15
CA ALA A 225 -35.00 4.58 11.50
C ALA A 225 -35.39 6.06 11.35
N THR A 226 -34.79 6.95 12.15
CA THR A 226 -34.89 8.39 11.98
C THR A 226 -33.83 8.83 10.97
N GLY A 227 -34.24 9.30 9.79
CA GLY A 227 -33.30 9.83 8.80
C GLY A 227 -32.45 10.98 9.36
N PRO A 228 -31.39 11.44 8.66
CA PRO A 228 -30.54 12.53 9.15
C PRO A 228 -31.41 13.73 9.53
N THR A 229 -31.36 14.11 10.81
CA THR A 229 -32.14 15.23 11.31
C THR A 229 -31.57 16.50 10.70
N ALA A 230 -32.34 17.19 9.85
CA ALA A 230 -31.93 18.49 9.33
C ALA A 230 -31.62 19.44 10.53
N PRO A 231 -30.63 20.36 10.41
CA PRO A 231 -30.38 21.34 11.46
C PRO A 231 -31.67 22.10 11.74
N ARG A 232 -32.12 22.12 13.00
CA ARG A 232 -33.22 22.99 13.40
C ARG A 232 -32.79 24.42 13.13
N GLY A 233 -33.35 25.04 12.10
CA GLY A 233 -33.16 26.47 11.86
C GLY A 233 -33.51 27.22 13.15
N ILE A 234 -32.62 28.09 13.60
CA ILE A 234 -32.90 29.03 14.70
C ILE A 234 -33.95 29.99 14.16
N GLY A 235 -35.22 29.66 14.39
CA GLY A 235 -36.33 30.58 14.22
C GLY A 235 -36.48 31.37 15.51
N GLY A 236 -35.99 32.61 15.50
CA GLY A 236 -36.16 33.64 16.52
C GLY A 236 -35.94 35.00 15.89
#